data_AF-A0A0F0LB17-F1
#
_entry.id   AF-A0A0F0LB17-F1
#
_cell.length_a   1.000
_cell.length_b   1.000
_cell.length_c   1.000
_cell.angle_alpha   90.00
_cell.angle_beta   90.00
_cell.angle_gamma   90.00
#
_symmetry.space_group_name_H-M   'P 1'
#
loop_
_entity.id
_entity.type
_entity.pdbx_description
1 polymer ?
#
loop_
_entity_poly.entity_id
_entity_poly.type
_entity_poly.pdbx_seq_one_letter_code
_entity_poly.pdbx_strand_id
1 'polypeptide(L)'
;MKPVIRLSGDDAAVRAVGVEAAAAVRAADPQAASALFSRLWDLHLRRRRFVAEAGVPRSSVPVSGAQRPQAGTAYRAVWGTLLGLGLAAALTSAVMLGPADRRNAFTEPGLALSVAFVAGLVAIPAVLVVLLLRVPDAKSARTGETLTVLVGLICVGMFVYRLVVGTDDDRGFESQGLAIWIPMTAVSLLLLVGVAIRTDLVRRAAVGPASSRASSSRTDGAREMRREAEWAAASGTRDAAGTAEWLRRLDALEGGVDASSIAQARTLSPAAWLTWLAYDGEIDVAGVLPRP
;
A
#
# COMPACT_ATOMS: atom_id res chain seq x y z
N MET A 1 3.47 25.49 18.69
CA MET A 1 3.09 25.33 17.27
C MET A 1 2.60 26.69 16.79
N LYS A 2 3.12 27.23 15.68
CA LYS A 2 2.57 28.49 15.13
C LYS A 2 1.11 28.25 14.72
N PRO A 3 0.16 29.16 14.98
CA PRO A 3 -1.21 28.99 14.54
C PRO A 3 -1.27 28.80 13.02
N VAL A 4 -2.23 27.99 12.56
CA VAL A 4 -2.61 27.94 11.14
C VAL A 4 -3.15 29.31 10.78
N ILE A 5 -2.64 29.93 9.71
CA ILE A 5 -3.22 31.18 9.22
C ILE A 5 -4.59 30.82 8.66
N ARG A 6 -5.64 31.11 9.43
CA ARG A 6 -7.02 31.05 8.92
C ARG A 6 -7.28 32.34 8.15
N LEU A 7 -7.87 32.19 6.98
CA LEU A 7 -8.37 33.33 6.22
C LEU A 7 -9.59 33.90 6.98
N SER A 8 -9.61 35.21 7.17
CA SER A 8 -10.74 35.91 7.79
C SER A 8 -11.89 35.98 6.81
N GLY A 9 -13.12 35.90 7.32
CA GLY A 9 -14.35 35.86 6.53
C GLY A 9 -15.07 34.51 6.62
N ASP A 10 -16.25 34.47 6.02
CA ASP A 10 -16.93 33.21 5.73
C ASP A 10 -16.39 32.55 4.45
N ASP A 11 -16.74 31.29 4.22
CA ASP A 11 -16.26 30.52 3.07
C ASP A 11 -16.61 31.19 1.73
N ALA A 12 -17.72 31.92 1.67
CA ALA A 12 -18.16 32.62 0.47
C ALA A 12 -17.27 33.83 0.15
N ALA A 13 -16.99 34.67 1.15
CA ALA A 13 -16.08 35.80 1.04
C ALA A 13 -14.66 35.35 0.69
N VAL A 14 -14.18 34.29 1.36
CA VAL A 14 -12.85 33.73 1.14
C VAL A 14 -12.69 33.16 -0.27
N ARG A 15 -13.74 32.51 -0.80
CA ARG A 15 -13.78 32.03 -2.20
C ARG A 15 -13.86 33.17 -3.20
N ALA A 16 -14.63 34.23 -2.93
CA ALA A 16 -14.75 35.38 -3.82
C ALA A 16 -13.38 36.07 -4.03
N VAL A 17 -12.64 36.30 -2.94
CA VAL A 17 -11.25 36.79 -3.02
C VAL A 17 -10.35 35.77 -3.73
N GLY A 18 -10.57 34.48 -3.50
CA GLY A 18 -9.86 33.40 -4.18
C GLY A 18 -10.03 33.42 -5.71
N VAL A 19 -11.24 33.68 -6.22
CA VAL A 19 -11.50 33.78 -7.66
C VAL A 19 -10.68 34.92 -8.28
N GLU A 20 -10.67 36.09 -7.66
CA GLU A 20 -9.87 37.22 -8.13
C GLU A 20 -8.37 36.96 -8.03
N ALA A 21 -7.92 36.26 -6.97
CA ALA A 21 -6.54 35.86 -6.83
C ALA A 21 -6.10 34.87 -7.93
N ALA A 22 -6.94 33.89 -8.28
CA ALA A 22 -6.67 32.95 -9.36
C ALA A 22 -6.61 33.66 -10.72
N ALA A 23 -7.50 34.63 -10.96
CA ALA A 23 -7.48 35.45 -12.15
C ALA A 23 -6.21 36.30 -12.25
N ALA A 24 -5.79 36.93 -11.14
CA ALA A 24 -4.56 37.74 -11.08
C ALA A 24 -3.30 36.89 -11.36
N VAL A 25 -3.18 35.70 -10.75
CA VAL A 25 -2.05 34.80 -10.99
C VAL A 25 -2.02 34.32 -12.44
N ARG A 26 -3.18 33.96 -13.01
CA ARG A 26 -3.28 33.51 -14.41
C ARG A 26 -2.95 34.61 -15.41
N ALA A 27 -3.33 35.86 -15.11
CA ALA A 27 -3.05 37.00 -15.97
C ALA A 27 -1.55 37.37 -15.99
N ALA A 28 -0.83 37.16 -14.88
CA ALA A 28 0.59 37.45 -14.79
C ALA A 28 1.46 36.45 -15.57
N ASP A 29 1.24 35.15 -15.39
CA ASP A 29 1.94 34.09 -16.12
C ASP A 29 1.07 32.81 -16.22
N PRO A 30 0.44 32.54 -17.38
CA PRO A 30 -0.41 31.37 -17.55
C PRO A 30 0.28 30.02 -17.33
N GLN A 31 1.57 29.90 -17.68
CA GLN A 31 2.30 28.64 -17.56
C GLN A 31 2.67 28.37 -16.10
N ALA A 32 3.23 29.37 -15.41
CA ALA A 32 3.52 29.26 -13.98
C ALA A 32 2.26 29.08 -13.14
N ALA A 33 1.15 29.73 -13.53
CA ALA A 33 -0.15 29.58 -12.88
C ALA A 33 -0.66 28.13 -12.91
N SER A 34 -0.55 27.46 -14.06
CA SER A 34 -1.00 26.07 -14.21
C SER A 34 -0.23 25.11 -13.30
N ALA A 35 1.09 25.27 -13.23
CA ALA A 35 1.93 24.50 -12.31
C ALA A 35 1.60 24.77 -10.84
N LEU A 36 1.36 26.03 -10.47
CA LEU A 36 0.94 26.40 -9.12
C LEU A 36 -0.42 25.79 -8.78
N PHE A 37 -1.42 25.89 -9.66
CA PHE A 37 -2.76 25.36 -9.41
C PHE A 37 -2.75 23.84 -9.23
N SER A 38 -1.98 23.10 -10.03
CA SER A 38 -1.81 21.66 -9.86
C SER A 38 -1.25 21.30 -8.48
N ARG A 39 -0.21 22.02 -8.03
CA ARG A 39 0.38 21.82 -6.70
C ARG A 39 -0.58 22.17 -5.56
N LEU A 40 -1.31 23.29 -5.69
CA LEU A 40 -2.29 23.70 -4.69
C LEU A 40 -3.48 22.74 -4.61
N TRP A 41 -3.89 22.17 -5.74
CA TRP A 41 -4.94 21.15 -5.78
C TRP A 41 -4.52 19.88 -5.03
N ASP A 42 -3.30 19.39 -5.26
CA ASP A 42 -2.76 18.24 -4.53
C ASP A 42 -2.60 18.52 -3.03
N LEU A 43 -2.10 19.70 -2.67
CA LEU A 43 -2.02 20.15 -1.27
C LEU A 43 -3.40 20.15 -0.59
N HIS A 44 -4.42 20.68 -1.28
CA HIS A 44 -5.79 20.70 -0.79
C HIS A 44 -6.35 19.29 -0.56
N LEU A 45 -6.14 18.37 -1.51
CA LEU A 45 -6.58 16.97 -1.36
C LEU A 45 -5.86 16.27 -0.20
N ARG A 46 -4.54 16.46 -0.05
CA ARG A 46 -3.76 15.92 1.07
C ARG A 46 -4.26 16.47 2.41
N ARG A 47 -4.53 17.78 2.48
CA ARG A 47 -5.09 18.41 3.68
C ARG A 47 -6.49 17.91 4.01
N ARG A 48 -7.37 17.80 3.02
CA ARG A 48 -8.74 17.26 3.21
C ARG A 48 -8.73 15.86 3.80
N ARG A 49 -7.87 14.99 3.27
CA ARG A 49 -7.67 13.63 3.83
C ARG A 49 -7.19 13.70 5.27
N PHE A 50 -6.20 14.56 5.55
CA PHE A 50 -5.68 14.76 6.89
C PHE A 50 -6.75 15.22 7.89
N VAL A 51 -7.58 16.21 7.52
CA VAL A 51 -8.66 16.75 8.36
C VAL A 51 -9.76 15.69 8.55
N ALA A 52 -10.16 14.97 7.50
CA ALA A 52 -11.12 13.88 7.60
C ALA A 52 -10.64 12.76 8.55
N GLU A 53 -9.35 12.41 8.50
CA GLU A 53 -8.74 11.43 9.41
C GLU A 53 -8.54 11.93 10.85
N ALA A 54 -8.63 13.24 11.07
CA ALA A 54 -8.52 13.87 12.39
C ALA A 54 -9.90 14.12 13.03
N GLY A 55 -10.92 14.41 12.22
CA GLY A 55 -12.29 14.72 12.64
C GLY A 55 -13.16 13.51 12.95
N VAL A 56 -12.76 12.29 12.55
CA VAL A 56 -13.38 11.06 13.08
C VAL A 56 -13.00 10.97 14.56
N PRO A 57 -13.95 11.08 15.51
CA PRO A 57 -13.67 10.77 16.89
C PRO A 57 -13.15 9.34 16.89
N ARG A 58 -11.86 9.17 17.18
CA ARG A 58 -11.38 7.89 17.63
C ARG A 58 -12.03 7.73 18.98
N SER A 59 -13.21 7.12 18.99
CA SER A 59 -13.75 6.54 20.20
C SER A 59 -12.59 5.76 20.79
N SER A 60 -12.05 6.28 21.89
CA SER A 60 -11.28 5.54 22.86
C SER A 60 -12.22 4.55 23.52
N VAL A 61 -12.94 3.77 22.71
CA VAL A 61 -13.21 2.40 23.10
C VAL A 61 -11.80 1.88 23.35
N PRO A 62 -11.48 1.39 24.55
CA PRO A 62 -10.30 0.56 24.67
C PRO A 62 -10.42 -0.40 23.49
N VAL A 63 -9.36 -0.53 22.70
CA VAL A 63 -9.23 -1.73 21.88
C VAL A 63 -8.98 -2.86 22.89
N SER A 64 -9.95 -3.13 23.79
CA SER A 64 -10.52 -4.44 24.00
C SER A 64 -10.49 -5.06 22.63
N GLY A 65 -9.44 -5.88 22.44
CA GLY A 65 -9.03 -6.38 21.14
C GLY A 65 -10.29 -6.68 20.38
N ALA A 66 -10.43 -6.07 19.19
CA ALA A 66 -11.49 -6.44 18.27
C ALA A 66 -11.60 -7.95 18.40
N GLN A 67 -12.68 -8.39 19.05
CA GLN A 67 -12.99 -9.79 19.20
C GLN A 67 -13.34 -10.15 17.76
N ARG A 68 -12.29 -10.33 16.94
CA ARG A 68 -12.33 -11.23 15.83
C ARG A 68 -12.93 -12.46 16.48
N PRO A 69 -14.10 -12.92 16.01
CA PRO A 69 -14.71 -14.10 16.57
C PRO A 69 -13.60 -15.11 16.69
N GLN A 70 -13.52 -15.80 17.82
CA GLN A 70 -12.67 -16.95 18.00
C GLN A 70 -12.86 -17.84 16.76
N ALA A 71 -12.07 -17.61 15.70
CA ALA A 71 -11.84 -18.55 14.65
C ALA A 71 -11.03 -19.60 15.41
N GLY A 72 -11.79 -20.50 16.04
CA GLY A 72 -11.40 -21.17 17.26
C GLY A 72 -10.11 -21.94 17.05
N THR A 73 -9.49 -22.37 18.14
CA THR A 73 -8.34 -23.29 18.13
C THR A 73 -8.47 -24.39 17.06
N ALA A 74 -9.70 -24.85 16.79
CA ALA A 74 -10.06 -25.74 15.69
C ALA A 74 -9.70 -25.21 14.27
N TYR A 75 -10.03 -23.97 13.91
CA TYR A 75 -9.68 -23.42 12.58
C TYR A 75 -8.17 -23.30 12.39
N ARG A 76 -7.44 -22.86 13.43
CA ARG A 76 -5.97 -22.82 13.42
C ARG A 76 -5.37 -24.21 13.27
N ALA A 77 -5.91 -25.18 14.00
CA ALA A 77 -5.49 -26.57 13.90
C ALA A 77 -5.73 -27.10 12.47
N VAL A 78 -6.92 -26.91 11.90
CA VAL A 78 -7.25 -27.35 10.53
C VAL A 78 -6.35 -26.67 9.50
N TRP A 79 -6.13 -25.36 9.60
CA TRP A 79 -5.25 -24.65 8.68
C TRP A 79 -3.80 -25.15 8.78
N GLY A 80 -3.29 -25.33 10.01
CA GLY A 80 -1.95 -25.82 10.27
C GLY A 80 -1.75 -27.28 9.85
N THR A 81 -2.73 -28.16 10.05
CA THR A 81 -2.67 -29.55 9.60
C THR A 81 -2.73 -29.65 8.09
N LEU A 82 -3.57 -28.88 7.41
CA LEU A 82 -3.62 -28.84 5.95
C LEU A 82 -2.31 -28.32 5.36
N LEU A 83 -1.73 -27.26 5.95
CA LEU A 83 -0.42 -26.77 5.52
C LEU A 83 0.67 -27.83 5.76
N GLY A 84 0.73 -28.40 6.95
CA GLY A 84 1.70 -29.44 7.29
C GLY A 84 1.60 -30.66 6.36
N LEU A 85 0.38 -31.12 6.07
CA LEU A 85 0.11 -32.20 5.14
C LEU A 85 0.59 -31.85 3.73
N GLY A 86 0.22 -30.67 3.22
CA GLY A 86 0.62 -30.20 1.90
C GLY A 86 2.14 -30.07 1.75
N LEU A 87 2.81 -29.52 2.76
CA LEU A 87 4.27 -29.38 2.79
C LEU A 87 4.99 -30.74 2.85
N ALA A 88 4.53 -31.64 3.73
CA ALA A 88 5.11 -32.97 3.85
C ALA A 88 4.92 -33.79 2.56
N ALA A 89 3.74 -33.71 1.95
CA ALA A 89 3.44 -34.38 0.70
C ALA A 89 4.27 -33.81 -0.47
N ALA A 90 4.40 -32.48 -0.58
CA ALA A 90 5.24 -31.84 -1.58
C ALA A 90 6.72 -32.24 -1.43
N LEU A 91 7.22 -32.22 -0.20
CA LEU A 91 8.59 -32.63 0.10
C LEU A 91 8.82 -34.10 -0.24
N THR A 92 7.89 -34.98 0.13
CA THR A 92 7.97 -36.42 -0.18
C THR A 92 7.98 -36.65 -1.69
N SER A 93 7.10 -35.96 -2.42
CA SER A 93 7.06 -36.02 -3.90
C SER A 93 8.38 -35.58 -4.53
N ALA A 94 9.02 -34.54 -3.99
CA ALA A 94 10.30 -34.03 -4.47
C ALA A 94 11.48 -34.95 -4.12
N VAL A 95 11.55 -35.45 -2.88
CA VAL A 95 12.68 -36.24 -2.37
C VAL A 95 12.76 -37.63 -3.01
N MET A 96 11.63 -38.25 -3.34
CA MET A 96 11.60 -39.57 -3.99
C MET A 96 12.27 -39.56 -5.38
N LEU A 97 12.27 -38.41 -6.05
CA LEU A 97 12.99 -38.19 -7.31
C LEU A 97 14.23 -37.30 -7.16
N GLY A 98 14.67 -37.05 -5.92
CA GLY A 98 15.93 -36.36 -5.62
C GLY A 98 17.15 -37.24 -5.92
N PRO A 99 18.38 -36.76 -5.72
CA PRO A 99 19.62 -37.46 -6.06
C PRO A 99 19.71 -38.90 -5.52
N ALA A 100 20.47 -39.74 -6.23
CA ALA A 100 20.81 -41.11 -5.82
C ALA A 100 21.88 -41.12 -4.70
N ASP A 101 21.62 -40.43 -3.60
CA ASP A 101 22.45 -40.52 -2.40
C ASP A 101 22.22 -41.85 -1.67
N ARG A 102 23.07 -42.16 -0.68
CA ARG A 102 23.00 -43.39 0.16
C ARG A 102 21.59 -43.77 0.65
N ARG A 103 20.68 -42.80 0.82
CA ARG A 103 19.30 -43.05 1.28
C ARG A 103 18.34 -43.43 0.15
N ASN A 104 18.57 -42.95 -1.06
CA ASN A 104 17.72 -43.16 -2.23
C ASN A 104 18.28 -44.22 -3.20
N ALA A 105 19.54 -44.61 -3.04
CA ALA A 105 20.22 -45.60 -3.86
C ALA A 105 19.57 -47.00 -3.83
N PHE A 106 18.85 -47.33 -2.76
CA PHE A 106 18.21 -48.64 -2.58
C PHE A 106 16.70 -48.62 -2.83
N THR A 107 16.13 -47.48 -3.19
CA THR A 107 14.69 -47.37 -3.44
C THR A 107 14.39 -47.81 -4.87
N GLU A 108 13.52 -48.81 -5.01
CA GLU A 108 13.08 -49.28 -6.33
C GLU A 108 12.42 -48.12 -7.12
N PRO A 109 12.80 -47.87 -8.39
CA PRO A 109 12.34 -46.70 -9.16
C PRO A 109 10.81 -46.65 -9.33
N GLY A 110 10.18 -47.80 -9.58
CA GLY A 110 8.73 -47.90 -9.73
C GLY A 110 7.99 -47.54 -8.43
N LEU A 111 8.53 -47.98 -7.29
CA LEU A 111 8.00 -47.63 -5.98
C LEU A 111 8.19 -46.13 -5.69
N ALA A 112 9.37 -45.59 -5.96
CA ALA A 112 9.66 -44.17 -5.79
C ALA A 112 8.70 -43.28 -6.61
N LEU A 113 8.47 -43.61 -7.88
CA LEU A 113 7.51 -42.92 -8.74
C LEU A 113 6.08 -43.02 -8.19
N SER A 114 5.66 -44.21 -7.77
CA SER A 114 4.31 -44.43 -7.21
C SER A 114 4.07 -43.55 -5.98
N VAL A 115 5.03 -43.54 -5.05
CA VAL A 115 4.98 -42.70 -3.85
C VAL A 115 4.98 -41.23 -4.22
N ALA A 116 5.82 -40.82 -5.18
CA ALA A 116 5.93 -39.43 -5.58
C ALA A 116 4.65 -38.89 -6.23
N PHE A 117 3.99 -39.70 -7.05
CA PHE A 117 2.71 -39.34 -7.67
C PHE A 117 1.60 -39.21 -6.65
N VAL A 118 1.44 -40.19 -5.76
CA VAL A 118 0.43 -40.14 -4.70
C VAL A 118 0.67 -38.92 -3.80
N ALA A 119 1.92 -38.66 -3.42
CA ALA A 119 2.28 -37.50 -2.63
C ALA A 119 2.01 -36.18 -3.37
N GLY A 120 2.33 -36.08 -4.66
CA GLY A 120 2.03 -34.90 -5.47
C GLY A 120 0.53 -34.63 -5.62
N LEU A 121 -0.26 -35.68 -5.84
CA LEU A 121 -1.73 -35.62 -5.91
C LEU A 121 -2.38 -35.18 -4.59
N VAL A 122 -1.75 -35.46 -3.45
CA VAL A 122 -2.19 -34.96 -2.14
C VAL A 122 -1.71 -33.52 -1.90
N ALA A 123 -0.47 -33.21 -2.29
CA ALA A 123 0.14 -31.90 -2.09
C ALA A 123 -0.64 -30.79 -2.79
N ILE A 124 -0.97 -30.96 -4.07
CA ILE A 124 -1.66 -29.95 -4.87
C ILE A 124 -2.98 -29.48 -4.23
N PRO A 125 -3.97 -30.35 -3.95
CA PRO A 125 -5.23 -29.92 -3.36
C PRO A 125 -5.05 -29.37 -1.94
N ALA A 126 -4.16 -29.96 -1.12
CA ALA A 126 -3.92 -29.47 0.24
C ALA A 126 -3.35 -28.04 0.23
N VAL A 127 -2.30 -27.79 -0.57
CA VAL A 127 -1.68 -26.46 -0.69
C VAL A 127 -2.64 -25.47 -1.37
N LEU A 128 -3.41 -25.91 -2.37
CA LEU A 128 -4.43 -25.08 -3.01
C LEU A 128 -5.50 -24.63 -2.02
N VAL A 129 -6.03 -25.54 -1.20
CA VAL A 129 -7.01 -25.20 -0.17
C VAL A 129 -6.42 -24.21 0.83
N VAL A 130 -5.19 -24.43 1.30
CA VAL A 130 -4.48 -23.50 2.19
C VAL A 130 -4.29 -22.12 1.54
N LEU A 131 -3.96 -22.09 0.24
CA LEU A 131 -3.81 -20.88 -0.55
C LEU A 131 -5.12 -20.10 -0.70
N LEU A 132 -6.28 -20.75 -0.62
CA LEU A 132 -7.59 -20.09 -0.65
C LEU A 132 -8.09 -19.68 0.74
N LEU A 133 -7.85 -20.51 1.77
CA LEU A 133 -8.30 -20.26 3.15
C LEU A 133 -7.64 -19.03 3.78
N ARG A 134 -8.39 -18.21 4.52
CA ARG A 134 -7.82 -17.02 5.19
C ARG A 134 -6.76 -17.42 6.21
N VAL A 135 -5.62 -16.72 6.21
CA VAL A 135 -4.56 -16.94 7.20
C VAL A 135 -5.10 -16.56 8.60
N PRO A 136 -5.04 -17.47 9.60
CA PRO A 136 -5.78 -17.30 10.84
C PRO A 136 -5.24 -16.18 11.75
N ASP A 137 -3.92 -15.98 11.79
CA ASP A 137 -3.27 -14.98 12.63
C ASP A 137 -1.82 -14.73 12.17
N ALA A 138 -1.23 -13.63 12.63
CA ALA A 138 0.12 -13.21 12.24
C ALA A 138 1.23 -14.17 12.69
N LYS A 139 1.04 -14.90 13.81
CA LYS A 139 2.01 -15.89 14.29
C LYS A 139 1.97 -17.11 13.38
N SER A 140 0.79 -17.61 13.05
CA SER A 140 0.61 -18.68 12.06
C SER A 140 1.11 -18.28 10.66
N ALA A 141 0.94 -17.01 10.25
CA ALA A 141 1.51 -16.50 9.01
C ALA A 141 3.04 -16.61 8.98
N ARG A 142 3.72 -16.21 10.07
CA ARG A 142 5.18 -16.27 10.18
C ARG A 142 5.71 -17.70 10.14
N THR A 143 5.09 -18.60 10.90
CA THR A 143 5.46 -20.03 10.89
C THR A 143 5.20 -20.64 9.52
N GLY A 144 4.04 -20.35 8.92
CA GLY A 144 3.66 -20.86 7.61
C GLY A 144 4.58 -20.40 6.50
N GLU A 145 4.93 -19.11 6.46
CA GLU A 145 5.91 -18.56 5.52
C GLU A 145 7.27 -19.25 5.67
N THR A 146 7.80 -19.34 6.89
CA THR A 146 9.12 -19.93 7.14
C THR A 146 9.19 -21.38 6.68
N LEU A 147 8.18 -22.19 7.03
CA LEU A 147 8.10 -23.60 6.62
C LEU A 147 7.90 -23.75 5.10
N THR A 148 7.03 -22.92 4.50
CA THR A 148 6.77 -22.96 3.06
C THR A 148 7.99 -22.57 2.25
N VAL A 149 8.74 -21.54 2.68
CA VAL A 149 9.99 -21.12 2.04
C VAL A 149 11.06 -22.20 2.18
N LEU A 150 11.23 -22.77 3.38
CA LEU A 150 12.22 -23.83 3.61
C LEU A 150 11.95 -25.05 2.74
N VAL A 151 10.71 -25.56 2.76
CA VAL A 151 10.32 -26.72 1.94
C VAL A 151 10.38 -26.38 0.45
N GLY A 152 9.92 -25.18 0.07
CA GLY A 152 9.96 -24.69 -1.31
C GLY A 152 11.38 -24.67 -1.87
N LEU A 153 12.37 -24.18 -1.11
CA LEU A 153 13.77 -24.18 -1.54
C LEU A 153 14.31 -25.60 -1.77
N ILE A 154 13.97 -26.55 -0.89
CA ILE A 154 14.36 -27.95 -1.06
C ILE A 154 13.70 -28.53 -2.32
N CYS A 155 12.40 -28.32 -2.50
CA CYS A 155 11.67 -28.80 -3.68
C CYS A 155 12.21 -28.19 -4.98
N VAL A 156 12.56 -26.90 -4.99
CA VAL A 156 13.21 -26.24 -6.13
C VAL A 156 14.55 -26.88 -6.44
N GLY A 157 15.38 -27.14 -5.42
CA GLY A 157 16.67 -27.82 -5.60
C GLY A 157 16.52 -29.20 -6.25
N MET A 158 15.57 -30.01 -5.77
CA MET A 158 15.27 -31.33 -6.33
C MET A 158 14.72 -31.25 -7.76
N PHE A 159 13.84 -30.27 -8.01
CA PHE A 159 13.29 -30.03 -9.34
C PHE A 159 14.36 -29.63 -10.34
N VAL A 160 15.23 -28.69 -9.99
CA VAL A 160 16.35 -28.24 -10.84
C VAL A 160 17.32 -29.39 -11.09
N TYR A 161 17.71 -30.14 -10.04
CA TYR A 161 18.54 -31.33 -10.19
C TYR A 161 17.91 -32.29 -11.22
N ARG A 162 16.61 -32.57 -11.10
CA ARG A 162 15.94 -33.53 -11.97
C ARG A 162 15.77 -33.03 -13.41
N LEU A 163 15.61 -31.73 -13.62
CA LEU A 163 15.62 -31.14 -14.96
C LEU A 163 16.99 -31.23 -15.64
N VAL A 164 18.08 -31.14 -14.87
CA VAL A 164 19.45 -31.23 -15.40
C VAL A 164 19.84 -32.68 -15.69
N VAL A 165 19.53 -33.61 -14.77
CA VAL A 165 19.92 -35.02 -14.91
C VAL A 165 18.97 -35.80 -15.82
N GLY A 166 17.70 -35.39 -15.92
CA GLY A 166 16.72 -36.08 -16.76
C GLY A 166 16.52 -37.53 -16.35
N THR A 167 16.58 -38.46 -17.31
CA THR A 167 16.49 -39.91 -17.07
C THR A 167 17.80 -40.56 -16.68
N ASP A 168 18.93 -39.86 -16.82
CA ASP A 168 20.29 -40.44 -16.81
C ASP A 168 20.85 -40.68 -15.40
N ASP A 169 19.97 -40.95 -14.44
CA ASP A 169 20.35 -41.35 -13.08
C ASP A 169 20.49 -42.89 -13.06
N ASP A 170 21.49 -43.41 -12.33
CA ASP A 170 21.82 -44.84 -12.18
C ASP A 170 20.64 -45.71 -11.70
N ARG A 171 19.56 -45.08 -11.24
CA ARG A 171 18.31 -45.74 -10.86
C ARG A 171 17.41 -46.15 -12.04
N GLY A 172 17.60 -45.62 -13.25
CA GLY A 172 16.85 -46.10 -14.43
C GLY A 172 15.35 -45.74 -14.43
N PHE A 173 15.01 -44.48 -14.18
CA PHE A 173 13.61 -44.03 -14.25
C PHE A 173 13.07 -43.97 -15.68
N GLU A 174 11.82 -44.38 -15.86
CA GLU A 174 11.11 -44.24 -17.13
C GLU A 174 10.85 -42.77 -17.49
N SER A 175 11.07 -42.42 -18.76
CA SER A 175 10.85 -41.07 -19.30
C SER A 175 9.39 -40.61 -19.16
N GLN A 176 8.43 -41.53 -19.30
CA GLN A 176 7.01 -41.24 -19.15
C GLN A 176 6.65 -40.81 -17.73
N GLY A 177 7.25 -41.45 -16.71
CA GLY A 177 7.05 -41.07 -15.31
C GLY A 177 7.54 -39.65 -15.03
N LEU A 178 8.69 -39.27 -15.59
CA LEU A 178 9.22 -37.92 -15.44
C LEU A 178 8.38 -36.87 -16.18
N ALA A 179 7.89 -37.20 -17.38
CA ALA A 179 7.04 -36.29 -18.15
C ALA A 179 5.76 -35.87 -17.42
N ILE A 180 5.23 -36.73 -16.54
CA ILE A 180 4.07 -36.42 -15.69
C ILE A 180 4.50 -35.73 -14.39
N TRP A 181 5.61 -36.15 -13.78
CA TRP A 181 6.08 -35.59 -12.51
C TRP A 181 6.55 -34.15 -12.61
N ILE A 182 7.23 -33.77 -13.71
CA ILE A 182 7.73 -32.40 -13.93
C ILE A 182 6.60 -31.35 -13.85
N PRO A 183 5.52 -31.43 -14.65
CA PRO A 183 4.45 -30.43 -14.57
C PRO A 183 3.74 -30.45 -13.22
N MET A 184 3.52 -31.62 -12.62
CA MET A 184 2.93 -31.75 -11.28
C MET A 184 3.76 -31.03 -10.21
N THR A 185 5.09 -31.19 -10.26
CA THR A 185 6.02 -30.54 -9.33
C THR A 185 6.07 -29.04 -9.60
N ALA A 186 6.09 -28.60 -10.86
CA ALA A 186 6.03 -27.19 -11.22
C ALA A 186 4.76 -26.51 -10.67
N VAL A 187 3.59 -27.14 -10.80
CA VAL A 187 2.33 -26.65 -10.21
C VAL A 187 2.45 -26.57 -8.69
N SER A 188 2.99 -27.60 -8.05
CA SER A 188 3.20 -27.61 -6.59
C SER A 188 4.11 -26.46 -6.14
N LEU A 189 5.20 -26.20 -6.86
CA LEU A 189 6.11 -25.08 -6.59
C LEU A 189 5.43 -23.73 -6.73
N LEU A 190 4.63 -23.52 -7.78
CA LEU A 190 3.85 -22.28 -7.97
C LEU A 190 2.87 -22.05 -6.83
N LEU A 191 2.20 -23.12 -6.36
CA LEU A 191 1.30 -23.04 -5.21
C LEU A 191 2.04 -22.67 -3.92
N LEU A 192 3.22 -23.27 -3.66
CA LEU A 192 4.07 -22.92 -2.51
C LEU A 192 4.52 -21.45 -2.56
N VAL A 193 4.92 -20.95 -3.73
CA VAL A 193 5.25 -19.52 -3.93
C VAL A 193 4.04 -18.64 -3.62
N GLY A 194 2.85 -19.01 -4.12
CA GLY A 194 1.61 -18.30 -3.81
C GLY A 194 1.33 -18.23 -2.31
N VAL A 195 1.51 -19.34 -1.58
CA VAL A 195 1.32 -19.39 -0.13
C VAL A 195 2.35 -18.51 0.59
N ALA A 196 3.62 -18.55 0.17
CA ALA A 196 4.69 -17.72 0.74
C ALA A 196 4.40 -16.22 0.55
N ILE A 197 4.03 -15.79 -0.66
CA ILE A 197 3.67 -14.39 -0.94
C ILE A 197 2.48 -13.95 -0.10
N ARG A 198 1.41 -14.76 -0.06
CA ARG A 198 0.19 -14.41 0.69
C ARG A 198 0.44 -14.31 2.18
N THR A 199 1.21 -15.24 2.76
CA THR A 199 1.57 -15.21 4.17
C THR A 199 2.48 -14.04 4.52
N ASP A 200 3.42 -13.67 3.65
CA ASP A 200 4.24 -12.47 3.80
C ASP A 200 3.42 -11.18 3.73
N LEU A 201 2.47 -11.05 2.79
CA LEU A 201 1.58 -9.89 2.72
C LEU A 201 0.75 -9.73 4.00
N VAL A 202 0.22 -10.82 4.56
CA VAL A 202 -0.52 -10.81 5.83
C VAL A 202 0.40 -10.43 7.00
N ARG A 203 1.63 -10.95 7.01
CA ARG A 203 2.64 -10.61 8.01
C ARG A 203 2.98 -9.12 7.97
N ARG A 204 3.25 -8.57 6.78
CA ARG A 204 3.57 -7.14 6.60
C ARG A 204 2.41 -6.24 7.03
N ALA A 205 1.17 -6.64 6.75
CA ALA A 205 -0.02 -5.93 7.21
C ALA A 205 -0.17 -5.98 8.75
N ALA A 206 0.23 -7.08 9.40
CA ALA A 206 0.19 -7.22 10.86
C ALA A 206 1.33 -6.50 11.60
N VAL A 207 2.48 -6.30 10.94
CA VAL A 207 3.63 -5.53 11.43
C VAL A 207 3.50 -4.04 11.06
N GLY A 208 2.32 -3.59 10.63
CA GLY A 208 1.99 -2.18 10.49
C GLY A 208 2.40 -1.40 11.74
N PRO A 209 2.96 -0.17 11.60
CA PRO A 209 3.71 0.45 12.68
C PRO A 209 2.86 0.55 13.93
N ALA A 210 3.42 0.10 15.05
CA ALA A 210 2.86 0.35 16.37
C ALA A 210 2.42 1.82 16.48
N SER A 211 1.25 2.03 17.05
CA SER A 211 0.47 3.26 17.22
C SER A 211 1.23 4.50 17.78
N SER A 212 2.52 4.40 18.07
CA SER A 212 3.42 5.49 18.43
C SER A 212 4.00 6.24 17.22
N ARG A 213 4.11 5.61 16.03
CA ARG A 213 4.52 6.29 14.79
C ARG A 213 3.39 7.07 14.10
N ALA A 214 2.14 6.72 14.36
CA ALA A 214 1.00 7.40 13.72
C ALA A 214 0.79 8.83 14.24
N SER A 215 1.24 9.15 15.45
CA SER A 215 1.24 10.53 15.94
C SER A 215 2.43 11.31 15.37
N SER A 216 3.63 10.71 15.34
CA SER A 216 4.83 11.36 14.79
C SER A 216 4.72 11.58 13.27
N SER A 217 4.31 10.57 12.50
CA SER A 217 4.12 10.69 11.05
C SER A 217 3.01 11.67 10.68
N ARG A 218 1.96 11.76 11.50
CA ARG A 218 0.88 12.76 11.33
C ARG A 218 1.36 14.16 11.64
N THR A 219 2.14 14.35 12.71
CA THR A 219 2.77 15.66 12.99
C THR A 219 3.80 16.03 11.94
N ASP A 220 4.54 15.06 11.40
CA ASP A 220 5.55 15.31 10.37
C ASP A 220 4.90 15.64 9.03
N GLY A 221 3.85 14.92 8.63
CA GLY A 221 3.06 15.26 7.44
C GLY A 221 2.37 16.63 7.54
N ALA A 222 1.84 17.01 8.71
CA ALA A 222 1.29 18.35 8.93
C ALA A 222 2.36 19.44 8.83
N ARG A 223 3.56 19.19 9.35
CA ARG A 223 4.70 20.12 9.24
C ARG A 223 5.20 20.23 7.80
N GLU A 224 5.22 19.14 7.08
CA GLU A 224 5.65 19.09 5.67
C GLU A 224 4.67 19.84 4.77
N MET A 225 3.37 19.55 4.86
CA MET A 225 2.33 20.29 4.12
C MET A 225 2.36 21.78 4.44
N ARG A 226 2.64 22.15 5.70
CA ARG A 226 2.81 23.56 6.08
C ARG A 226 4.03 24.19 5.43
N ARG A 227 5.18 23.50 5.41
CA ARG A 227 6.39 24.02 4.75
C ARG A 227 6.17 24.21 3.26
N GLU A 228 5.45 23.29 2.63
CA GLU A 228 5.08 23.39 1.22
C GLU A 228 4.15 24.59 0.97
N ALA A 229 3.17 24.82 1.84
CA ALA A 229 2.32 26.01 1.81
C ALA A 229 3.12 27.30 2.04
N GLU A 230 4.02 27.34 3.01
CA GLU A 230 4.87 28.50 3.28
C GLU A 230 5.79 28.81 2.07
N TRP A 231 6.36 27.78 1.45
CA TRP A 231 7.17 27.92 0.24
C TRP A 231 6.35 28.42 -0.95
N ALA A 232 5.16 27.84 -1.21
CA ALA A 232 4.29 28.27 -2.29
C ALA A 232 3.76 29.70 -2.08
N ALA A 233 3.42 30.07 -0.85
CA ALA A 233 3.02 31.44 -0.52
C ALA A 233 4.16 32.46 -0.73
N ALA A 234 5.41 32.04 -0.51
CA ALA A 234 6.60 32.88 -0.74
C ALA A 234 7.03 32.96 -2.21
N SER A 235 6.65 31.99 -3.04
CA SER A 235 7.08 31.90 -4.45
C SER A 235 6.42 32.90 -5.41
N GLY A 236 5.43 33.68 -4.96
CA GLY A 236 4.76 34.67 -5.78
C GLY A 236 5.62 35.92 -6.01
N THR A 237 6.09 36.12 -7.24
CA THR A 237 6.79 37.34 -7.64
C THR A 237 5.84 38.54 -7.56
N ARG A 238 6.22 39.59 -6.82
CA ARG A 238 5.49 40.87 -6.78
C ARG A 238 6.22 41.90 -7.61
N ASP A 239 5.76 42.13 -8.83
CA ASP A 239 6.07 43.36 -9.53
C ASP A 239 5.08 44.48 -9.12
N ALA A 240 5.47 45.73 -9.36
CA ALA A 240 4.65 46.88 -8.98
C ALA A 240 3.31 46.90 -9.74
N ALA A 241 3.32 46.49 -11.01
CA ALA A 241 2.14 46.43 -11.87
C ALA A 241 1.13 45.38 -11.38
N GLY A 242 1.58 44.15 -11.08
CA GLY A 242 0.73 43.09 -10.55
C GLY A 242 0.19 43.40 -9.16
N THR A 243 0.95 44.13 -8.34
CA THR A 243 0.47 44.59 -7.02
C THR A 243 -0.65 45.62 -7.16
N ALA A 244 -0.51 46.60 -8.05
CA ALA A 244 -1.55 47.61 -8.29
C ALA A 244 -2.83 46.98 -8.86
N GLU A 245 -2.68 46.05 -9.82
CA GLU A 245 -3.81 45.32 -10.40
C GLU A 245 -4.52 44.42 -9.36
N TRP A 246 -3.77 43.79 -8.46
CA TRP A 246 -4.34 43.02 -7.35
C TRP A 246 -5.17 43.91 -6.42
N LEU A 247 -4.64 45.06 -5.99
CA LEU A 247 -5.36 46.00 -5.13
C LEU A 247 -6.63 46.50 -5.81
N ARG A 248 -6.57 46.85 -7.11
CA ARG A 248 -7.74 47.27 -7.89
C ARG A 248 -8.84 46.21 -7.93
N ARG A 249 -8.48 44.92 -8.02
CA ARG A 249 -9.45 43.82 -7.96
C ARG A 249 -10.08 43.68 -6.58
N LEU A 250 -9.30 43.87 -5.52
CA LEU A 250 -9.82 43.88 -4.14
C LEU A 250 -10.79 45.05 -3.90
N ASP A 251 -10.48 46.23 -4.43
CA ASP A 251 -11.35 47.42 -4.31
C ASP A 251 -12.71 47.18 -4.98
N ALA A 252 -12.73 46.43 -6.10
CA ALA A 252 -13.97 46.05 -6.76
C ALA A 252 -14.86 45.10 -5.93
N LEU A 253 -14.30 44.44 -4.90
CA LEU A 253 -15.04 43.55 -4.00
C LEU A 253 -15.58 44.26 -2.74
N GLU A 254 -15.18 45.50 -2.45
CA GLU A 254 -15.50 46.22 -1.19
C GLU A 254 -17.00 46.44 -0.92
N GLY A 255 -17.89 46.21 -1.90
CA GLY A 255 -19.34 46.29 -1.74
C GLY A 255 -20.07 44.96 -1.51
N GLY A 256 -19.40 43.82 -1.68
CA GLY A 256 -20.05 42.50 -1.68
C GLY A 256 -19.34 41.40 -0.89
N VAL A 257 -18.14 41.68 -0.39
CA VAL A 257 -17.29 40.75 0.36
C VAL A 257 -16.96 41.35 1.72
N ASP A 258 -16.85 40.51 2.75
CA ASP A 258 -16.53 40.95 4.10
C ASP A 258 -15.22 41.76 4.17
N ALA A 259 -15.27 42.91 4.84
CA ALA A 259 -14.18 43.87 4.90
C ALA A 259 -12.93 43.29 5.58
N SER A 260 -13.08 42.36 6.52
CA SER A 260 -11.94 41.73 7.18
C SER A 260 -11.18 40.81 6.23
N SER A 261 -11.90 40.07 5.39
CA SER A 261 -11.34 39.25 4.29
C SER A 261 -10.51 40.09 3.34
N ILE A 262 -11.06 41.22 2.89
CA ILE A 262 -10.39 42.15 1.97
C ILE A 262 -9.14 42.77 2.64
N ALA A 263 -9.27 43.23 3.88
CA ALA A 263 -8.15 43.81 4.63
C ALA A 263 -7.00 42.81 4.79
N GLN A 264 -7.30 41.54 5.09
CA GLN A 264 -6.29 40.49 5.14
C GLN A 264 -5.70 40.22 3.75
N ALA A 265 -6.53 40.17 2.71
CA ALA A 265 -6.10 39.92 1.33
C ALA A 265 -5.12 40.98 0.82
N ARG A 266 -5.28 42.25 1.22
CA ARG A 266 -4.35 43.35 0.92
C ARG A 266 -2.95 43.13 1.50
N THR A 267 -2.82 42.36 2.59
CA THR A 267 -1.51 42.04 3.20
C THR A 267 -0.81 40.85 2.53
N LEU A 268 -1.55 40.08 1.72
CA LEU A 268 -1.09 38.85 1.09
C LEU A 268 -0.89 39.05 -0.42
N SER A 269 -0.01 38.24 -1.03
CA SER A 269 0.02 38.14 -2.49
C SER A 269 -1.15 37.27 -2.97
N PRO A 270 -1.59 37.40 -4.25
CA PRO A 270 -2.59 36.50 -4.82
C PRO A 270 -2.24 35.02 -4.65
N ALA A 271 -0.97 34.65 -4.91
CA ALA A 271 -0.49 33.29 -4.72
C ALA A 271 -0.52 32.85 -3.25
N ALA A 272 -0.18 33.74 -2.31
CA ALA A 272 -0.27 33.44 -0.88
C ALA A 272 -1.72 33.23 -0.43
N TRP A 273 -2.67 34.04 -0.91
CA TRP A 273 -4.10 33.85 -0.63
C TRP A 273 -4.58 32.47 -1.07
N LEU A 274 -4.32 32.10 -2.34
CA LEU A 274 -4.67 30.79 -2.89
C LEU A 274 -4.02 29.64 -2.14
N THR A 275 -2.78 29.84 -1.67
CA THR A 275 -2.05 28.81 -0.94
C THR A 275 -2.68 28.53 0.42
N TRP A 276 -3.04 29.57 1.18
CA TRP A 276 -3.71 29.40 2.46
C TRP A 276 -5.14 28.89 2.30
N LEU A 277 -5.84 29.31 1.24
CA LEU A 277 -7.14 28.76 0.85
C LEU A 277 -7.05 27.24 0.61
N ALA A 278 -6.06 26.79 -0.16
CA ALA A 278 -5.84 25.38 -0.43
C ALA A 278 -5.42 24.59 0.83
N TYR A 279 -4.55 25.18 1.65
CA TYR A 279 -4.03 24.56 2.87
C TYR A 279 -5.04 24.47 4.03
N ASP A 280 -6.10 25.28 4.03
CA ASP A 280 -7.15 25.18 5.06
C ASP A 280 -7.80 23.79 5.00
N GLY A 281 -8.23 23.39 3.81
CA GLY A 281 -8.77 22.06 3.52
C GLY A 281 -10.21 21.84 3.97
N GLU A 282 -10.85 22.78 4.66
CA GLU A 282 -12.29 22.71 4.97
C GLU A 282 -13.10 23.45 3.89
N ILE A 283 -12.56 24.55 3.36
CA ILE A 283 -13.18 25.37 2.30
C ILE A 283 -13.11 24.67 0.93
N ASP A 284 -14.24 24.63 0.21
CA ASP A 284 -14.28 24.09 -1.15
C ASP A 284 -13.57 25.00 -2.16
N VAL A 285 -12.47 24.51 -2.73
CA VAL A 285 -11.69 25.21 -3.76
C VAL A 285 -12.20 24.96 -5.18
N ALA A 286 -13.23 24.13 -5.36
CA ALA A 286 -13.86 23.94 -6.66
C ALA A 286 -14.46 25.26 -7.18
N GLY A 287 -14.12 25.58 -8.44
CA GLY A 287 -14.50 26.86 -9.07
C GLY A 287 -13.54 28.01 -8.81
N VAL A 288 -12.59 27.87 -7.87
CA VAL A 288 -11.48 28.83 -7.67
C VAL A 288 -10.22 28.33 -8.36
N LEU A 289 -9.81 27.09 -8.07
CA LEU A 289 -8.69 26.44 -8.71
C LEU A 289 -9.21 25.55 -9.86
N PRO A 290 -8.64 25.63 -11.08
CA PRO A 290 -9.00 24.71 -12.15
C PRO A 290 -8.58 23.29 -11.76
N ARG A 291 -9.43 22.31 -12.06
CA ARG A 291 -9.03 20.90 -11.93
C ARG A 291 -7.90 20.62 -12.93
N PRO A 292 -6.83 19.91 -12.51
CA PRO A 292 -5.79 19.47 -13.43
C PRO A 292 -6.33 18.51 -14.50
#